data_AF-A0A847FT65-F1
#
_entry.id   AF-A0A847FT65-F1
#
_cell.length_a   1.000
_cell.length_b   1.000
_cell.length_c   1.000
_cell.angle_alpha   90.00
_cell.angle_beta   90.00
_cell.angle_gamma   90.00
#
_symmetry.space_group_name_H-M   'P 1'
#
loop_
_entity.id
_entity.type
_entity.pdbx_description
1 polymer ?
#
loop_
_entity_poly.entity_id
_entity_poly.type
_entity_poly.pdbx_seq_one_letter_code
_entity_poly.pdbx_strand_id
1 'polypeptide(L)'
;MDRNGDLIEVDQLDDWEDNEDENEDEDATCPECGEPLAPEETVCPNCGAEFGFFCPECDREIPPEADVCPFCGAELAEGFEDEDETHEPAVAVERAEFCGNCGQSIGPDDEECPNCGVDLCPDCGAALQEEDEVCPVCGAEFAFACPECGEEVPANADECPHCGFAFEEEDEDE
;
A
#
# COMPACT_ATOMS: atom_id res chain seq x y z
N MET A 1 27.36 -9.08 -46.49
CA MET A 1 28.73 -9.61 -46.65
C MET A 1 29.41 -8.81 -47.73
N ASP A 2 30.13 -7.76 -47.36
CA ASP A 2 31.04 -7.06 -48.25
C ASP A 2 32.30 -7.89 -48.47
N ARG A 3 33.00 -7.60 -49.59
CA ARG A 3 34.09 -8.41 -50.18
C ARG A 3 35.34 -8.62 -49.32
N ASN A 4 35.35 -8.17 -48.07
CA ASN A 4 36.51 -8.22 -47.17
C ASN A 4 36.25 -8.78 -45.77
N GLY A 5 35.10 -9.41 -45.51
CA GLY A 5 34.97 -10.43 -44.44
C GLY A 5 35.45 -10.07 -43.02
N ASP A 6 35.38 -8.80 -42.61
CA ASP A 6 35.78 -8.36 -41.27
C ASP A 6 34.56 -7.85 -40.49
N LEU A 7 34.43 -8.31 -39.25
CA LEU A 7 33.32 -8.03 -38.34
C LEU A 7 33.51 -6.61 -37.80
N ILE A 8 32.59 -5.69 -38.10
CA ILE A 8 32.62 -4.36 -37.48
C ILE A 8 32.21 -4.51 -36.01
N GLU A 9 33.15 -4.11 -35.16
CA GLU A 9 33.19 -4.25 -33.71
C GLU A 9 32.10 -3.42 -33.01
N VAL A 10 31.62 -3.95 -31.89
CA VAL A 10 30.66 -3.34 -30.97
C VAL A 10 31.34 -2.24 -30.15
N ASP A 11 31.60 -1.09 -30.76
CA ASP A 11 32.23 0.07 -30.09
C ASP A 11 31.32 1.31 -30.14
N GLN A 12 30.17 1.19 -29.47
CA GLN A 12 29.28 2.30 -29.12
C GLN A 12 28.91 2.20 -27.63
N LEU A 13 29.91 1.88 -26.80
CA LEU A 13 29.78 1.70 -25.36
C LEU A 13 30.72 2.65 -24.59
N ASP A 14 30.89 3.89 -25.06
CA ASP A 14 31.63 4.92 -24.32
C ASP A 14 31.07 6.31 -24.65
N ASP A 15 30.06 6.74 -23.91
CA ASP A 15 29.73 8.16 -23.65
C ASP A 15 28.93 8.30 -22.35
N TRP A 16 29.23 7.48 -21.34
CA TRP A 16 28.61 7.59 -20.01
C TRP A 16 29.70 7.87 -18.98
N GLU A 17 30.59 8.81 -19.31
CA GLU A 17 31.53 9.41 -18.35
C GLU A 17 30.88 10.66 -17.75
N ASP A 18 30.71 10.58 -16.42
CA ASP A 18 30.76 11.67 -15.45
C ASP A 18 29.97 12.96 -15.71
N ASN A 19 28.86 13.08 -14.96
CA ASN A 19 28.65 14.25 -14.10
C ASN A 19 27.88 13.74 -12.87
N GLU A 20 28.58 13.25 -11.86
CA GLU A 20 28.93 14.03 -10.65
C GLU A 20 27.67 14.45 -9.88
N ASP A 21 27.41 13.66 -8.84
CA ASP A 21 26.75 13.99 -7.59
C ASP A 21 26.93 15.47 -7.23
N GLU A 22 25.91 16.30 -7.42
CA GLU A 22 25.79 17.57 -6.70
C GLU A 22 24.35 17.68 -6.20
N ASN A 23 24.22 17.77 -4.88
CA ASN A 23 23.00 18.13 -4.18
C ASN A 23 22.48 19.43 -4.82
N GLU A 24 21.28 19.41 -5.40
CA GLU A 24 20.58 20.64 -5.76
C GLU A 24 19.33 20.66 -4.91
N ASP A 25 19.46 21.40 -3.80
CA ASP A 25 18.42 21.83 -2.90
C ASP A 25 17.09 21.97 -3.64
N GLU A 26 16.02 21.33 -3.15
CA GLU A 26 14.67 21.64 -3.61
C GLU A 26 14.41 23.13 -3.34
N ASP A 27 14.70 23.97 -4.35
CA ASP A 27 14.56 25.42 -4.31
C ASP A 27 13.10 25.74 -3.98
N ALA A 28 12.84 26.06 -2.72
CA ALA A 28 11.52 26.47 -2.27
C ALA A 28 11.14 27.73 -3.06
N THR A 29 10.01 27.71 -3.76
CA THR A 29 9.54 28.88 -4.53
C THR A 29 8.48 29.62 -3.74
N CYS A 30 8.49 30.94 -3.81
CA CYS A 30 7.47 31.76 -3.17
C CYS A 30 6.09 31.46 -3.79
N PRO A 31 5.08 31.04 -3.02
CA PRO A 31 3.76 30.70 -3.57
C PRO A 31 2.97 31.93 -4.06
N GLU A 32 3.33 33.14 -3.59
CA GLU A 32 2.67 34.39 -4.00
C GLU A 32 3.24 34.98 -5.31
N CYS A 33 4.55 34.83 -5.57
CA CYS A 33 5.19 35.49 -6.72
C CYS A 33 6.06 34.57 -7.59
N GLY A 34 6.33 33.35 -7.17
CA GLY A 34 7.11 32.35 -7.92
C GLY A 34 8.62 32.57 -7.93
N GLU A 35 9.16 33.45 -7.08
CA GLU A 35 10.61 33.67 -6.97
C GLU A 35 11.26 32.56 -6.12
N PRO A 36 12.47 32.07 -6.47
CA PRO A 36 13.23 31.15 -5.62
C PRO A 36 13.56 31.78 -4.27
N LEU A 37 13.34 31.01 -3.21
CA LEU A 37 13.67 31.33 -1.83
C LEU A 37 14.74 30.37 -1.35
N ALA A 38 15.67 30.87 -0.54
CA ALA A 38 16.57 30.01 0.19
C ALA A 38 15.77 29.23 1.27
N PRO A 39 16.20 28.02 1.65
CA PRO A 39 15.46 27.15 2.58
C PRO A 39 15.23 27.77 3.97
N GLU A 40 16.00 28.81 4.33
CA GLU A 40 15.95 29.50 5.61
C GLU A 40 15.17 30.84 5.56
N GLU A 41 14.72 31.27 4.38
CA GLU A 41 14.12 32.61 4.18
C GLU A 41 12.59 32.53 4.32
N THR A 42 12.07 32.99 5.45
CA THR A 42 10.63 33.04 5.75
C THR A 42 9.91 34.28 5.21
N VAL A 43 10.65 35.25 4.66
CA VAL A 43 10.11 36.47 4.05
C VAL A 43 10.67 36.61 2.64
N CYS A 44 9.77 36.63 1.64
CA CYS A 44 10.20 36.79 0.26
C CYS A 44 10.80 38.19 0.03
N PRO A 45 12.07 38.31 -0.44
CA PRO A 45 12.69 39.61 -0.70
C PRO A 45 12.10 40.33 -1.91
N ASN A 46 11.37 39.63 -2.78
CA ASN A 46 10.77 40.18 -3.99
C ASN A 46 9.38 40.76 -3.75
N CYS A 47 8.46 39.99 -3.15
CA CYS A 47 7.08 40.43 -2.93
C CYS A 47 6.76 40.83 -1.48
N GLY A 48 7.62 40.49 -0.52
CA GLY A 48 7.43 40.79 0.90
C GLY A 48 6.44 39.87 1.62
N ALA A 49 6.04 38.75 1.02
CA ALA A 49 5.16 37.79 1.66
C ALA A 49 5.90 37.02 2.77
N GLU A 50 5.25 36.93 3.94
CA GLU A 50 5.77 36.28 5.15
C GLU A 50 5.09 34.90 5.28
N PHE A 51 5.86 33.83 5.24
CA PHE A 51 5.37 32.45 5.37
C PHE A 51 6.06 31.80 6.58
N GLY A 52 5.53 32.11 7.76
CA GLY A 52 5.88 31.42 9.01
C GLY A 52 4.91 30.29 9.30
N PHE A 53 5.36 29.25 9.98
CA PHE A 53 4.48 28.26 10.58
C PHE A 53 3.90 28.89 11.86
N PHE A 54 2.57 28.96 11.98
CA PHE A 54 1.91 29.50 13.16
C PHE A 54 1.18 28.39 13.91
N CYS A 55 1.30 28.39 15.23
CA CYS A 55 0.54 27.46 16.07
C CYS A 55 -0.96 27.80 16.01
N PRO A 56 -1.84 26.85 15.66
CA PRO A 56 -3.29 27.10 15.55
C PRO A 56 -3.98 27.36 16.89
N GLU A 57 -3.34 27.00 18.01
CA GLU A 57 -3.91 27.19 19.35
C GLU A 57 -3.56 28.55 19.96
N CYS A 58 -2.39 29.11 19.61
CA CYS A 58 -1.91 30.34 20.25
C CYS A 58 -1.44 31.44 19.30
N ASP A 59 -1.58 31.24 17.98
CA ASP A 59 -1.27 32.18 16.91
C ASP A 59 0.17 32.74 16.98
N ARG A 60 1.11 31.96 17.54
CA ARG A 60 2.53 32.31 17.56
C ARG A 60 3.29 31.56 16.50
N GLU A 61 4.26 32.24 15.93
CA GLU A 61 5.23 31.64 15.03
C GLU A 61 5.98 30.52 15.76
N ILE A 62 6.07 29.36 15.11
CA ILE A 62 6.69 28.14 15.59
C ILE A 62 7.78 27.71 14.60
N PRO A 63 8.82 26.98 15.07
CA PRO A 63 9.79 26.37 14.18
C PRO A 63 9.11 25.36 13.23
N PRO A 64 9.59 25.21 11.98
CA PRO A 64 9.03 24.25 11.03
C PRO A 64 9.13 22.79 11.50
N GLU A 65 10.14 22.47 12.32
CA GLU A 65 10.39 21.13 12.85
C GLU A 65 9.77 20.90 14.25
N ALA A 66 8.91 21.80 14.73
CA ALA A 66 8.39 21.71 16.09
C ALA A 66 7.18 20.77 16.18
N ASP A 67 7.37 19.57 16.74
CA ASP A 67 6.29 18.64 17.06
C ASP A 67 5.38 19.16 18.20
N VAL A 68 5.93 20.02 19.06
CA VAL A 68 5.21 20.62 20.18
C VAL A 68 5.52 22.11 20.23
N CYS A 69 4.47 22.93 20.30
CA CYS A 69 4.61 24.38 20.40
C CYS A 69 5.36 24.77 21.69
N PRO A 70 6.50 25.46 21.61
CA PRO A 70 7.28 25.85 22.79
C PRO A 70 6.59 26.95 23.63
N PHE A 71 5.52 27.56 23.12
CA PHE A 71 4.83 28.67 23.77
C PHE A 71 3.56 28.28 24.53
N CYS A 72 2.78 27.33 24.00
CA CYS A 72 1.53 26.87 24.63
C CYS A 72 1.51 25.37 24.95
N GLY A 73 2.43 24.59 24.39
CA GLY A 73 2.47 23.13 24.56
C GLY A 73 1.47 22.37 23.68
N ALA A 74 0.87 23.00 22.66
CA ALA A 74 0.05 22.29 21.68
C ALA A 74 0.90 21.31 20.87
N GLU A 75 0.40 20.10 20.66
CA GLU A 75 0.99 19.10 19.77
C GLU A 75 0.64 19.49 18.33
N LEU A 76 1.66 19.58 17.47
CA LEU A 76 1.62 20.11 16.11
C LEU A 76 1.93 19.04 15.06
N ALA A 77 2.19 17.81 15.50
CA ALA A 77 2.51 16.69 14.65
C ALA A 77 1.32 16.36 13.73
N GLU A 78 1.45 16.72 12.46
CA GLU A 78 0.96 15.91 11.34
C GLU A 78 2.17 15.30 10.61
N GLY A 79 3.15 14.83 11.38
CA GLY A 79 4.20 13.95 10.90
C GLY A 79 3.62 12.55 10.73
N PHE A 80 3.64 12.04 9.52
CA PHE A 80 3.38 10.64 9.21
C PHE A 80 4.47 9.78 9.89
N GLU A 81 4.25 9.45 11.14
CA GLU A 81 4.96 8.38 11.83
C GLU A 81 4.00 7.22 11.98
N ASP A 82 3.79 6.48 10.89
CA ASP A 82 3.25 5.14 10.98
C ASP A 82 4.06 4.24 10.03
N GLU A 83 5.23 3.82 10.51
CA GLU A 83 5.59 2.41 10.46
C GLU A 83 4.59 1.64 11.34
N ASP A 84 3.32 1.65 10.94
CA ASP A 84 2.26 0.87 11.54
C ASP A 84 1.55 0.21 10.37
N GLU A 85 1.38 -1.10 10.51
CA GLU A 85 0.50 -1.92 9.71
C GLU A 85 -0.95 -1.47 9.97
N THR A 86 -1.27 -0.22 9.63
CA THR A 86 -2.63 0.27 9.57
C THR A 86 -3.25 -0.38 8.35
N HIS A 87 -3.75 -1.59 8.60
CA HIS A 87 -4.81 -2.24 7.86
C HIS A 87 -5.92 -1.19 7.69
N GLU A 88 -5.86 -0.47 6.57
CA GLU A 88 -6.92 0.40 6.11
C GLU A 88 -8.19 -0.46 6.11
N PRO A 89 -9.25 -0.03 6.82
CA PRO A 89 -10.42 -0.87 7.00
C PRO A 89 -10.96 -1.21 5.62
N ALA A 90 -11.07 -2.51 5.35
CA ALA A 90 -11.72 -3.11 4.19
C ALA A 90 -12.82 -2.18 3.70
N VAL A 91 -12.54 -1.52 2.57
CA VAL A 91 -13.50 -0.63 1.92
C VAL A 91 -14.80 -1.43 1.83
N ALA A 92 -15.93 -0.86 2.25
CA ALA A 92 -17.21 -1.56 2.20
C ALA A 92 -17.58 -1.81 0.72
N VAL A 93 -17.03 -2.88 0.14
CA VAL A 93 -17.27 -3.31 -1.22
C VAL A 93 -18.61 -4.04 -1.20
N GLU A 94 -19.57 -3.52 -1.96
CA GLU A 94 -20.83 -4.24 -2.16
C GLU A 94 -20.55 -5.56 -2.90
N ARG A 95 -21.19 -6.65 -2.45
CA ARG A 95 -20.99 -7.97 -3.05
C ARG A 95 -21.29 -7.93 -4.56
N ALA A 96 -20.41 -8.56 -5.34
CA ALA A 96 -20.52 -8.65 -6.78
C ALA A 96 -21.75 -9.45 -7.22
N GLU A 97 -22.47 -8.95 -8.23
CA GLU A 97 -23.60 -9.63 -8.86
C GLU A 97 -23.18 -10.59 -9.98
N PHE A 98 -21.92 -10.51 -10.43
CA PHE A 98 -21.37 -11.29 -11.53
C PHE A 98 -19.98 -11.84 -11.20
N CYS A 99 -19.72 -13.07 -11.62
CA CYS A 99 -18.44 -13.74 -11.45
C CYS A 99 -17.34 -13.05 -12.26
N GLY A 100 -16.25 -12.67 -11.59
CA GLY A 100 -15.06 -12.06 -12.22
C GLY A 100 -14.29 -12.99 -13.15
N ASN A 101 -14.48 -14.31 -13.06
CA ASN A 101 -13.80 -15.31 -13.89
C ASN A 101 -14.54 -15.58 -15.22
N CYS A 102 -15.85 -15.81 -15.17
CA CYS A 102 -16.65 -16.24 -16.34
C CYS A 102 -17.73 -15.24 -16.79
N GLY A 103 -18.03 -14.22 -15.96
CA GLY A 103 -19.04 -13.20 -16.25
C GLY A 103 -20.50 -13.63 -16.00
N GLN A 104 -20.75 -14.84 -15.49
CA GLN A 104 -22.10 -15.30 -15.16
C GLN A 104 -22.62 -14.60 -13.90
N SER A 105 -23.94 -14.39 -13.82
CA SER A 105 -24.59 -13.90 -12.60
C SER A 105 -24.38 -14.84 -11.41
N ILE A 106 -23.99 -14.27 -10.28
CA ILE A 106 -23.87 -14.96 -8.99
C ILE A 106 -24.90 -14.42 -8.00
N GLY A 107 -25.33 -15.28 -7.09
CA GLY A 107 -26.26 -14.99 -6.00
C GLY A 107 -25.56 -14.44 -4.76
N PRO A 108 -26.32 -13.93 -3.79
CA PRO A 108 -25.80 -13.37 -2.55
C PRO A 108 -25.18 -14.42 -1.61
N ASP A 109 -25.59 -15.68 -1.73
CA ASP A 109 -25.15 -16.80 -0.87
C ASP A 109 -24.31 -17.85 -1.64
N ASP A 110 -23.91 -17.55 -2.89
CA ASP A 110 -23.08 -18.48 -3.67
C ASP A 110 -21.64 -18.47 -3.12
N GLU A 111 -21.19 -19.61 -2.60
CA GLU A 111 -19.81 -19.86 -2.14
C GLU A 111 -18.90 -20.24 -3.32
N GLU A 112 -19.46 -20.86 -4.36
CA GLU A 112 -18.79 -21.19 -5.62
C GLU A 112 -19.62 -20.70 -6.81
N CYS A 113 -18.97 -20.34 -7.91
CA CYS A 113 -19.68 -19.92 -9.10
C CYS A 113 -20.44 -21.10 -9.73
N PRO A 114 -21.78 -21.03 -9.89
CA PRO A 114 -22.58 -22.14 -10.41
C PRO A 114 -22.32 -22.48 -11.88
N ASN A 115 -21.48 -21.71 -12.58
CA ASN A 115 -21.16 -21.91 -13.99
C ASN A 115 -19.73 -22.41 -14.23
N CYS A 116 -18.74 -21.80 -13.58
CA CYS A 116 -17.34 -22.19 -13.77
C CYS A 116 -16.72 -22.92 -12.57
N GLY A 117 -17.41 -22.97 -11.42
CA GLY A 117 -16.93 -23.65 -10.21
C GLY A 117 -15.75 -22.97 -9.54
N VAL A 118 -15.50 -21.68 -9.81
CA VAL A 118 -14.48 -20.93 -9.07
C VAL A 118 -15.01 -20.56 -7.69
N ASP A 119 -14.18 -20.68 -6.66
CA ASP A 119 -14.48 -20.23 -5.31
C ASP A 119 -14.72 -18.71 -5.29
N LEU A 120 -15.71 -18.29 -4.50
CA LEU A 120 -16.11 -16.90 -4.38
C LEU A 120 -15.86 -16.41 -2.96
N CYS A 121 -15.32 -15.20 -2.85
CA CYS A 121 -15.18 -14.54 -1.56
C CYS A 121 -16.55 -14.40 -0.89
N PRO A 122 -16.73 -14.87 0.37
CA PRO A 122 -17.99 -14.77 1.07
C PRO A 122 -18.42 -13.31 1.30
N ASP A 123 -17.46 -12.42 1.57
CA ASP A 123 -17.73 -11.00 1.83
C ASP A 123 -18.10 -10.20 0.57
N CYS A 124 -17.39 -10.40 -0.54
CA CYS A 124 -17.55 -9.55 -1.73
C CYS A 124 -17.91 -10.28 -3.04
N GLY A 125 -17.92 -11.61 -3.08
CA GLY A 125 -18.25 -12.39 -4.29
C GLY A 125 -17.18 -12.35 -5.39
N ALA A 126 -15.97 -11.86 -5.10
CA ALA A 126 -14.84 -11.94 -6.03
C ALA A 126 -14.37 -13.38 -6.22
N ALA A 127 -13.90 -13.72 -7.43
CA ALA A 127 -13.33 -15.04 -7.71
C ALA A 127 -11.97 -15.19 -7.03
N LEU A 128 -11.79 -16.28 -6.27
CA LEU A 128 -10.57 -16.63 -5.54
C LEU A 128 -9.77 -17.72 -6.27
N GLN A 129 -8.50 -17.85 -5.91
CA GLN A 129 -7.61 -18.97 -6.22
C GLN A 129 -7.43 -19.85 -4.98
N GLU A 130 -6.98 -21.09 -5.16
CA GLU A 130 -6.73 -22.07 -4.09
C GLU A 130 -5.72 -21.59 -3.03
N GLU A 131 -4.84 -20.66 -3.42
CA GLU A 131 -3.73 -20.14 -2.61
C GLU A 131 -4.03 -18.73 -2.05
N ASP A 132 -5.20 -18.14 -2.33
CA ASP A 132 -5.54 -16.81 -1.84
C ASP A 132 -5.84 -16.87 -0.33
N GLU A 133 -4.90 -16.42 0.49
CA GLU A 133 -5.08 -16.21 1.94
C GLU A 133 -5.78 -14.88 2.26
N VAL A 134 -5.75 -13.93 1.31
CA VAL A 134 -6.40 -12.62 1.41
C VAL A 134 -7.10 -12.29 0.10
N CYS A 135 -8.36 -11.87 0.18
CA CYS A 135 -9.12 -11.48 -1.00
C CYS A 135 -8.50 -10.23 -1.66
N PRO A 136 -8.11 -10.29 -2.95
CA PRO A 136 -7.47 -9.16 -3.63
C PRO A 136 -8.44 -8.01 -3.96
N VAL A 137 -9.75 -8.18 -3.71
CA VAL A 137 -10.78 -7.19 -4.04
C VAL A 137 -11.26 -6.43 -2.80
N CYS A 138 -11.57 -7.13 -1.71
CA CYS A 138 -12.08 -6.50 -0.48
C CYS A 138 -11.09 -6.57 0.69
N GLY A 139 -9.99 -7.30 0.57
CA GLY A 139 -9.01 -7.46 1.65
C GLY A 139 -9.45 -8.44 2.76
N ALA A 140 -10.52 -9.21 2.57
CA ALA A 140 -10.92 -10.23 3.55
C ALA A 140 -9.82 -11.28 3.72
N GLU A 141 -9.37 -11.48 4.95
CA GLU A 141 -8.35 -12.48 5.32
C GLU A 141 -9.04 -13.82 5.65
N PHE A 142 -8.54 -14.90 5.07
CA PHE A 142 -9.08 -16.24 5.26
C PHE A 142 -8.19 -17.02 6.25
N ALA A 143 -8.68 -17.18 7.48
CA ALA A 143 -8.03 -17.98 8.50
C ALA A 143 -8.87 -19.21 8.82
N PHE A 144 -8.24 -20.40 8.82
CA PHE A 144 -8.87 -21.62 9.31
C PHE A 144 -8.78 -21.65 10.84
N ALA A 145 -9.91 -21.58 11.53
CA ALA A 145 -9.95 -21.68 12.99
C ALA A 145 -10.30 -23.09 13.45
N CYS A 146 -9.62 -23.59 14.48
CA CYS A 146 -9.90 -24.89 15.08
C CYS A 146 -11.31 -24.88 15.72
N PRO A 147 -12.20 -25.83 15.41
CA PRO A 147 -13.56 -25.83 15.96
C PRO A 147 -13.61 -26.12 17.47
N GLU A 148 -12.59 -26.77 18.03
CA GLU A 148 -12.53 -27.10 19.45
C GLU A 148 -11.94 -25.98 20.32
N CYS A 149 -10.93 -25.25 19.83
CA CYS A 149 -10.23 -24.26 20.62
C CYS A 149 -10.29 -22.82 20.09
N GLY A 150 -10.72 -22.62 18.85
CA GLY A 150 -10.87 -21.32 18.20
C GLY A 150 -9.57 -20.66 17.74
N GLU A 151 -8.44 -21.35 17.89
CA GLU A 151 -7.14 -20.85 17.44
C GLU A 151 -6.94 -21.07 15.94
N GLU A 152 -6.18 -20.19 15.31
CA GLU A 152 -5.79 -20.28 13.90
C GLU A 152 -4.95 -21.52 13.61
N VAL A 153 -5.18 -22.11 12.45
CA VAL A 153 -4.62 -23.39 12.03
C VAL A 153 -4.13 -23.26 10.58
N PRO A 154 -2.94 -23.78 10.24
CA PRO A 154 -2.52 -23.81 8.85
C PRO A 154 -3.43 -24.69 7.99
N ALA A 155 -3.67 -24.28 6.75
CA ALA A 155 -4.58 -24.96 5.82
C ALA A 155 -4.24 -26.45 5.57
N ASN A 156 -2.98 -26.83 5.75
CA ASN A 156 -2.48 -28.19 5.53
C ASN A 156 -2.20 -28.96 6.83
N ALA A 157 -2.75 -28.54 7.97
CA ALA A 157 -2.53 -29.21 9.24
C ALA A 157 -3.45 -30.44 9.39
N ASP A 158 -2.87 -31.63 9.60
CA ASP A 158 -3.64 -32.84 9.96
C ASP A 158 -4.17 -32.79 11.41
N GLU A 159 -3.53 -32.00 12.28
CA GLU A 159 -3.91 -31.81 13.68
C GLU A 159 -3.66 -30.36 14.13
N CYS A 160 -4.52 -29.85 15.01
CA CYS A 160 -4.37 -28.53 15.60
C CYS A 160 -3.15 -28.50 16.53
N PRO A 161 -2.14 -27.64 16.29
CA PRO A 161 -0.93 -27.61 17.10
C PRO A 161 -1.15 -27.06 18.52
N HIS A 162 -2.31 -26.45 18.78
CA HIS A 162 -2.65 -25.84 20.08
C HIS A 162 -3.41 -26.79 21.01
N CYS A 163 -4.34 -27.59 20.50
CA CYS A 163 -5.17 -28.48 21.31
C CYS A 163 -5.04 -29.97 20.97
N GLY A 164 -4.40 -30.33 19.86
CA GLY A 164 -4.25 -31.71 19.39
C GLY A 164 -5.52 -32.31 18.79
N PHE A 165 -6.49 -31.48 18.41
CA PHE A 165 -7.67 -31.94 17.66
C PHE A 165 -7.23 -32.38 16.26
N ALA A 166 -7.57 -33.61 15.86
CA ALA A 166 -7.26 -34.13 14.54
C ALA A 166 -8.36 -33.73 13.54
N PHE A 167 -7.96 -33.21 12.37
CA PHE A 167 -8.87 -32.92 11.27
C PHE A 167 -8.98 -34.19 10.43
N GLU A 168 -10.06 -34.94 10.65
CA GLU A 168 -10.36 -36.10 9.82
C GLU A 168 -10.96 -35.59 8.51
N GLU A 169 -10.23 -35.71 7.40
CA GLU A 169 -10.86 -35.63 6.08
C GLU A 169 -11.86 -36.78 6.01
N GLU A 170 -13.16 -36.49 5.94
CA GLU A 170 -14.14 -37.51 5.59
C GLU A 170 -13.85 -37.90 4.14
N ASP A 171 -12.95 -38.90 3.97
CA ASP A 171 -12.77 -39.63 2.73
C ASP A 171 -14.17 -39.98 2.20
N GLU A 172 -14.56 -39.39 1.08
CA GLU A 172 -15.79 -39.72 0.38
C GLU A 172 -15.77 -41.23 0.05
N ASP A 173 -16.43 -42.02 0.90
CA ASP A 173 -16.74 -43.42 0.63
C ASP A 173 -17.67 -43.51 -0.62
N GLU A 174 -17.04 -43.85 -1.76
CA GLU A 174 -17.56 -44.57 -2.95
C GLU A 174 -18.51 -43.88 -3.96
#